data_AF-A0A125W4P5-F1
#
_entry.id   AF-A0A125W4P5-F1
#
_cell.length_a   1.000
_cell.length_b   1.000
_cell.length_c   1.000
_cell.angle_alpha   90.00
_cell.angle_beta   90.00
_cell.angle_gamma   90.00
#
_symmetry.space_group_name_H-M   'P 1'
#
loop_
_entity.id
_entity.type
_entity.pdbx_description
1 polymer ?
#
loop_
_entity_poly.entity_id
_entity_poly.type
_entity_poly.pdbx_seq_one_letter_code
_entity_poly.pdbx_strand_id
1 'polypeptide(L)'
;MSNEIVKYHHELNTIPLRKFTPVEMNLFFSIVSRMRDVGDKKVQFTFEQLKDLSNYKATANVRFIDDLETTYDKLMDLRFGRRSADGLQRERFVLFNQFKIDGKADIPFAEIQVHEKALPLLNNLEEWVRYSLQQFNELESSYSKTMFRLLKRFCCKVLNL
;
A
#
# COMPACT_ATOMS: atom_id res chain seq x y z
N MET A 1 0.53 -15.65 -14.49
CA MET A 1 0.53 -14.47 -13.62
C MET A 1 -0.75 -13.71 -13.89
N SER A 2 -1.63 -13.60 -12.89
CA SER A 2 -2.88 -12.84 -12.96
C SER A 2 -2.58 -11.37 -13.23
N ASN A 3 -3.36 -10.72 -14.09
CA ASN A 3 -3.36 -9.27 -14.29
C ASN A 3 -3.83 -8.57 -13.01
N GLU A 4 -2.99 -8.52 -11.98
CA GLU A 4 -3.31 -7.85 -10.72
C GLU A 4 -3.39 -6.34 -10.93
N ILE A 5 -4.49 -5.76 -10.46
CA ILE A 5 -4.81 -4.34 -10.61
C ILE A 5 -4.70 -3.68 -9.24
N VAL A 6 -3.90 -2.62 -9.18
CA VAL A 6 -3.91 -1.67 -8.07
C VAL A 6 -5.00 -0.64 -8.33
N LYS A 7 -5.92 -0.46 -7.38
CA LYS A 7 -6.99 0.55 -7.43
C LYS A 7 -7.19 1.15 -6.05
N TYR A 8 -7.15 2.48 -5.93
CA TYR A 8 -7.31 3.22 -4.66
C TYR A 8 -7.78 4.66 -4.91
N HIS A 9 -8.25 5.33 -3.86
CA HIS A 9 -8.67 6.73 -3.91
C HIS A 9 -7.50 7.68 -4.16
N HIS A 10 -7.67 8.70 -4.98
CA HIS A 10 -6.57 9.58 -5.39
C HIS A 10 -5.85 10.29 -4.23
N GLU A 11 -6.49 10.46 -3.07
CA GLU A 11 -5.86 10.96 -1.83
C GLU A 11 -4.66 10.12 -1.38
N LEU A 12 -4.62 8.82 -1.67
CA LEU A 12 -3.46 7.97 -1.36
C LEU A 12 -2.16 8.49 -2.04
N ASN A 13 -2.28 9.29 -3.10
CA ASN A 13 -1.15 9.95 -3.74
C ASN A 13 -0.52 11.09 -2.94
N THR A 14 -1.14 11.55 -1.86
CA THR A 14 -0.54 12.55 -0.97
C THR A 14 0.45 11.93 0.03
N ILE A 15 0.49 10.60 0.17
CA ILE A 15 1.44 9.95 1.06
C ILE A 15 2.88 10.18 0.54
N PRO A 16 3.80 10.70 1.39
CA PRO A 16 5.20 10.82 1.04
C PRO A 16 5.89 9.45 1.10
N LEU A 17 6.16 8.87 -0.06
CA LEU A 17 6.91 7.61 -0.18
C LEU A 17 8.42 7.82 -0.41
N ARG A 18 8.94 9.03 -0.15
CA ARG A 18 10.36 9.39 -0.42
C ARG A 18 11.36 8.51 0.33
N LYS A 19 11.00 8.02 1.51
CA LYS A 19 11.87 7.16 2.34
C LYS A 19 11.76 5.66 1.98
N PHE A 20 10.91 5.32 1.01
CA PHE A 20 10.70 3.94 0.59
C PHE A 20 11.66 3.55 -0.52
N THR A 21 12.25 2.37 -0.40
CA THR A 21 12.99 1.74 -1.51
C THR A 21 12.00 1.25 -2.58
N PRO A 22 12.46 0.98 -3.81
CA PRO A 22 11.61 0.43 -4.87
C PRO A 22 10.89 -0.86 -4.46
N VAL A 23 11.55 -1.72 -3.68
CA VAL A 23 11.00 -2.98 -3.17
C VAL A 23 9.94 -2.73 -2.10
N GLU A 24 10.18 -1.80 -1.18
CA GLU A 24 9.19 -1.40 -0.17
C GLU A 24 7.94 -0.78 -0.82
N MET A 25 8.12 -0.01 -1.90
CA MET A 25 7.00 0.50 -2.69
C MET A 25 6.21 -0.61 -3.36
N ASN A 26 6.87 -1.64 -3.91
CA ASN A 26 6.18 -2.81 -4.48
C ASN A 26 5.34 -3.49 -3.41
N LEU A 27 5.95 -3.80 -2.26
CA LEU A 27 5.27 -4.43 -1.14
C LEU A 27 4.04 -3.62 -0.70
N PHE A 28 4.19 -2.31 -0.54
CA PHE A 28 3.09 -1.42 -0.18
C PHE A 28 1.93 -1.48 -1.17
N PHE A 29 2.20 -1.33 -2.47
CA PHE A 29 1.13 -1.33 -3.48
C PHE A 29 0.51 -2.70 -3.72
N SER A 30 1.24 -3.77 -3.44
CA SER A 30 0.71 -5.13 -3.42
C SER A 30 -0.23 -5.35 -2.24
N ILE A 31 0.12 -4.87 -1.04
CA ILE A 31 -0.80 -4.88 0.12
C ILE A 31 -2.05 -4.06 -0.21
N VAL A 32 -1.89 -2.84 -0.74
CA VAL A 32 -3.01 -1.98 -1.18
C VAL A 32 -3.93 -2.70 -2.18
N SER A 33 -3.37 -3.42 -3.15
CA SER A 33 -4.12 -4.21 -4.13
C SER A 33 -5.00 -5.28 -3.45
N ARG A 34 -4.47 -5.93 -2.40
CA ARG A 34 -5.09 -7.05 -1.69
C ARG A 34 -6.06 -6.62 -0.59
N MET A 35 -5.87 -5.44 -0.01
CA MET A 35 -6.77 -4.86 0.99
C MET A 35 -8.02 -4.21 0.37
N ARG A 36 -8.13 -4.18 -0.96
CA ARG A 36 -9.29 -3.66 -1.67
C ARG A 36 -10.50 -4.57 -1.48
N ASP A 37 -11.66 -3.96 -1.27
CA ASP A 37 -12.96 -4.63 -1.11
C ASP A 37 -13.03 -5.60 0.09
N VAL A 38 -12.06 -5.49 1.02
CA VAL A 38 -12.00 -6.30 2.25
C VAL A 38 -12.71 -5.62 3.43
N GLY A 39 -12.79 -4.29 3.42
CA GLY A 39 -13.28 -3.51 4.55
C GLY A 39 -12.26 -3.39 5.69
N ASP A 40 -12.75 -3.45 6.93
CA ASP A 40 -11.98 -3.33 8.17
C ASP A 40 -11.44 -4.66 8.70
N LYS A 41 -11.60 -5.74 7.92
CA LYS A 41 -11.16 -7.08 8.33
C LYS A 41 -9.63 -7.15 8.38
N LYS A 42 -9.16 -8.05 9.25
CA LYS A 42 -7.77 -8.47 9.31
C LYS A 42 -7.46 -9.38 8.13
N VAL A 43 -6.37 -9.09 7.44
CA VAL A 43 -5.87 -9.91 6.33
C VAL A 43 -4.52 -10.49 6.69
N GLN A 44 -4.39 -11.80 6.53
CA GLN A 44 -3.13 -12.51 6.74
C GLN A 44 -2.45 -12.77 5.41
N PHE A 45 -1.16 -12.45 5.36
CA PHE A 45 -0.27 -12.73 4.23
C PHE A 45 0.84 -13.65 4.71
N THR A 46 1.04 -14.78 4.03
CA THR A 46 2.20 -15.62 4.32
C THR A 46 3.48 -14.91 3.89
N PHE A 47 4.63 -15.26 4.49
CA PHE A 47 5.90 -14.67 4.09
C PHE A 47 6.25 -14.96 2.62
N GLU A 48 5.86 -16.14 2.12
CA GLU A 48 6.00 -16.50 0.71
C GLU A 48 5.18 -15.56 -0.19
N GLN A 49 3.90 -15.33 0.16
CA GLN A 49 3.05 -14.38 -0.57
C GLN A 49 3.65 -12.97 -0.58
N LEU A 50 4.16 -12.48 0.55
CA LEU A 50 4.77 -11.15 0.62
C LEU A 50 6.04 -11.04 -0.24
N LYS A 51 6.85 -12.10 -0.31
CA LYS A 51 8.03 -12.16 -1.19
C LYS A 51 7.64 -12.10 -2.66
N ASP A 52 6.65 -12.91 -3.05
CA ASP A 52 6.15 -12.95 -4.43
C ASP A 52 5.54 -11.60 -4.84
N LEU A 53 4.71 -11.03 -3.97
CA LEU A 53 4.00 -9.77 -4.21
C LEU A 53 4.95 -8.57 -4.34
N SER A 54 6.09 -8.58 -3.65
CA SER A 54 7.07 -7.48 -3.70
C SER A 54 8.16 -7.67 -4.77
N ASN A 55 8.14 -8.81 -5.48
CA ASN A 55 9.23 -9.26 -6.35
C ASN A 55 10.58 -9.30 -5.60
N TYR A 56 10.54 -9.79 -4.36
CA TYR A 56 11.70 -9.84 -3.47
C TYR A 56 12.65 -10.96 -3.90
N LYS A 57 13.76 -10.58 -4.52
CA LYS A 57 14.81 -11.50 -5.01
C LYS A 57 15.85 -11.75 -3.91
N ALA A 58 15.53 -12.47 -2.84
CA ALA A 58 16.55 -12.78 -1.82
C ALA A 58 17.27 -14.10 -2.04
N THR A 59 18.60 -14.02 -2.01
CA THR A 59 19.56 -15.12 -1.86
C THR A 59 19.79 -15.52 -0.38
N ALA A 60 19.19 -14.83 0.60
CA ALA A 60 19.32 -15.17 2.03
C ALA A 60 18.02 -14.87 2.82
N ASN A 61 17.38 -15.91 3.35
CA ASN A 61 16.06 -15.86 3.99
C ASN A 61 15.98 -15.09 5.33
N VAL A 62 17.09 -14.92 6.05
CA VAL A 62 17.10 -14.33 7.41
C VAL A 62 16.86 -12.81 7.39
N ARG A 63 17.28 -12.11 6.33
CA ARG A 63 17.11 -10.64 6.22
C ARG A 63 15.67 -10.20 5.93
N PHE A 64 14.82 -11.12 5.48
CA PHE A 64 13.47 -10.78 5.05
C PHE A 64 12.59 -10.26 6.20
N ILE A 65 12.72 -10.82 7.41
CA ILE A 65 11.91 -10.40 8.56
C ILE A 65 12.31 -8.99 8.99
N ASP A 66 13.61 -8.71 9.09
CA ASP A 66 14.12 -7.37 9.46
C ASP A 66 13.74 -6.32 8.42
N ASP A 67 13.84 -6.66 7.12
CA ASP A 67 13.40 -5.80 6.02
C ASP A 67 11.88 -5.56 6.08
N LEU A 68 11.10 -6.59 6.43
CA LEU A 68 9.65 -6.51 6.58
C LEU A 68 9.25 -5.62 7.75
N GLU A 69 9.89 -5.78 8.91
CA GLU A 69 9.71 -4.95 10.09
C GLU A 69 10.04 -3.48 9.78
N THR A 70 11.19 -3.22 9.16
CA THR A 70 11.59 -1.87 8.71
C THR A 70 10.57 -1.26 7.75
N THR A 71 10.03 -2.06 6.83
CA THR A 71 8.99 -1.60 5.92
C THR A 71 7.71 -1.25 6.68
N TYR A 72 7.33 -2.07 7.66
CA TYR A 72 6.12 -1.89 8.43
C TYR A 72 6.17 -0.67 9.34
N ASP A 73 7.32 -0.38 9.96
CA ASP A 73 7.53 0.87 10.69
C ASP A 73 7.26 2.08 9.80
N LYS A 74 7.80 2.06 8.57
CA LYS A 74 7.54 3.13 7.58
C LYS A 74 6.07 3.21 7.19
N LEU A 75 5.36 2.09 7.09
CA LEU A 75 3.92 2.06 6.79
C LEU A 75 3.07 2.62 7.92
N MET A 76 3.43 2.34 9.17
CA MET A 76 2.75 2.88 10.35
C MET A 76 2.94 4.41 10.48
N ASP A 77 4.07 4.92 10.02
CA ASP A 77 4.36 6.36 9.97
C ASP A 77 3.56 7.12 8.90
N LEU A 78 2.85 6.43 8.00
CA LEU A 78 2.06 7.06 6.95
C LEU A 78 0.80 7.70 7.53
N ARG A 79 0.85 9.02 7.69
CA ARG A 79 -0.26 9.83 8.21
C ARG A 79 -0.97 10.57 7.09
N PHE A 80 -2.29 10.48 7.10
CA PHE A 80 -3.20 11.31 6.33
C PHE A 80 -3.67 12.50 7.12
N GLY A 81 -4.03 13.57 6.41
CA GLY A 81 -4.59 14.76 7.03
C GLY A 81 -5.77 15.30 6.24
N ARG A 82 -6.90 15.47 6.94
CA ARG A 82 -8.05 16.20 6.44
C ARG A 82 -8.16 17.55 7.14
N ARG A 83 -8.66 18.54 6.42
CA ARG A 83 -8.98 19.87 6.94
C ARG A 83 -10.37 20.26 6.44
N SER A 84 -11.16 20.86 7.30
CA SER A 84 -12.43 21.48 6.90
C SER A 84 -12.18 22.68 5.98
N ALA A 85 -13.19 23.07 5.22
CA ALA A 85 -13.12 24.21 4.31
C ALA A 85 -12.81 25.54 5.05
N ASP A 86 -13.31 25.69 6.28
CA ASP A 86 -13.03 26.83 7.17
C ASP A 86 -11.66 26.73 7.89
N GLY A 87 -10.96 25.60 7.78
CA GLY A 87 -9.66 25.34 8.39
C GLY A 87 -9.67 25.14 9.92
N LEU A 88 -10.83 25.19 10.57
CA LEU A 88 -10.99 25.08 12.02
C LEU A 88 -10.90 23.63 12.51
N GLN A 89 -11.27 22.66 11.67
CA GLN A 89 -11.13 21.24 11.97
C GLN A 89 -9.94 20.65 11.25
N ARG A 90 -9.12 19.92 12.01
CA ARG A 90 -7.94 19.21 11.51
C ARG A 90 -7.97 17.80 12.05
N GLU A 91 -7.94 16.86 11.13
CA GLU A 91 -7.89 15.44 11.48
C GLU A 91 -6.60 14.83 10.96
N ARG A 92 -6.03 13.90 11.73
CA ARG A 92 -4.92 13.04 11.30
C ARG A 92 -5.26 11.59 11.62
N PHE A 93 -4.96 10.70 10.68
CA PHE A 93 -5.15 9.26 10.87
C PHE A 93 -4.08 8.50 10.07
N VAL A 94 -3.83 7.25 10.46
CA VAL A 94 -2.90 6.35 9.77
C VAL A 94 -3.63 5.46 8.78
N LEU A 95 -2.92 4.87 7.81
CA LEU A 95 -3.51 3.95 6.84
C LEU A 95 -3.89 2.60 7.48
N PHE A 96 -2.98 2.06 8.29
CA PHE A 96 -3.11 0.76 8.93
C PHE A 96 -3.02 0.94 10.44
N ASN A 97 -3.91 0.29 11.19
CA ASN A 97 -3.96 0.39 12.66
C ASN A 97 -3.37 -0.83 13.36
N GLN A 98 -3.23 -1.97 12.68
CA GLN A 98 -2.62 -3.17 13.23
C GLN A 98 -1.69 -3.83 12.21
N PHE A 99 -0.50 -4.17 12.72
CA PHE A 99 0.45 -5.09 12.09
C PHE A 99 0.86 -6.14 13.12
N LYS A 100 0.79 -7.43 12.77
CA LYS A 100 1.35 -8.52 13.58
C LYS A 100 2.21 -9.37 12.67
N ILE A 101 3.49 -9.54 13.00
CA ILE A 101 4.37 -10.52 12.35
C ILE A 101 4.46 -11.73 13.28
N ASP A 102 4.17 -12.92 12.75
CA ASP A 102 4.29 -14.18 13.49
C ASP A 102 5.20 -15.14 12.70
N GLY A 103 6.50 -15.04 12.99
CA GLY A 103 7.52 -15.92 12.41
C GLY A 103 7.61 -17.29 13.07
N LYS A 104 6.87 -17.53 14.17
CA LYS A 104 6.93 -18.77 14.96
C LYS A 104 5.78 -19.72 14.65
N ALA A 105 4.72 -19.24 13.99
CA ALA A 105 3.63 -20.07 13.50
C ALA A 105 4.13 -21.13 12.50
N ASP A 106 3.41 -22.25 12.38
CA ASP A 106 3.73 -23.32 11.42
C ASP A 106 3.86 -22.80 9.98
N ILE A 107 3.04 -21.80 9.63
CA ILE A 107 3.14 -21.02 8.41
C ILE A 107 3.38 -19.56 8.81
N PRO A 108 4.61 -19.04 8.66
CA PRO A 108 4.92 -17.66 9.01
C PRO A 108 4.07 -16.64 8.25
N PHE A 109 3.49 -15.68 8.97
CA PHE A 109 2.57 -14.72 8.40
C PHE A 109 2.72 -13.31 8.97
N ALA A 110 2.20 -12.34 8.22
CA ALA A 110 1.90 -11.01 8.69
C ALA A 110 0.40 -10.74 8.60
N GLU A 111 -0.19 -10.24 9.68
CA GLU A 111 -1.57 -9.79 9.72
C GLU A 111 -1.62 -8.26 9.64
N ILE A 112 -2.47 -7.74 8.75
CA ILE A 112 -2.62 -6.32 8.48
C ILE A 112 -4.10 -5.95 8.59
N GLN A 113 -4.38 -4.80 9.21
CA GLN A 113 -5.72 -4.21 9.26
C GLN A 113 -5.69 -2.73 8.85
N VAL A 114 -6.62 -2.34 7.98
CA VAL A 114 -6.80 -0.95 7.56
C VAL A 114 -7.55 -0.20 8.66
N HIS A 115 -7.10 1.02 8.96
CA HIS A 115 -7.78 1.88 9.90
C HIS A 115 -9.15 2.30 9.35
N GLU A 116 -10.20 2.32 10.17
CA GLU A 116 -11.58 2.63 9.75
C GLU A 116 -11.70 3.92 8.92
N LYS A 117 -11.10 5.01 9.41
CA LYS A 117 -11.04 6.30 8.68
C LYS A 117 -10.32 6.25 7.33
N ALA A 118 -9.44 5.28 7.12
CA ALA A 118 -8.73 5.06 5.88
C ALA A 118 -9.44 4.08 4.93
N LEU A 119 -10.54 3.44 5.34
CA LEU A 119 -11.32 2.55 4.49
C LEU A 119 -11.74 3.20 3.16
N PRO A 120 -12.21 4.47 3.12
CA PRO A 120 -12.58 5.11 1.86
C PRO A 120 -11.40 5.32 0.90
N LEU A 121 -10.17 5.13 1.36
CA LEU A 121 -9.00 5.21 0.50
C LEU A 121 -8.80 3.94 -0.33
N LEU A 122 -9.32 2.80 0.12
CA LEU A 122 -9.12 1.48 -0.48
C LEU A 122 -10.42 0.77 -0.85
N ASN A 123 -11.54 1.12 -0.25
CA ASN A 123 -12.85 0.47 -0.39
C ASN A 123 -13.92 1.49 -0.78
N ASN A 124 -14.99 1.05 -1.44
CA ASN A 124 -16.14 1.89 -1.83
C ASN A 124 -15.72 3.20 -2.55
N LEU A 125 -14.84 3.06 -3.55
CA LEU A 125 -14.18 4.18 -4.22
C LEU A 125 -15.11 4.88 -5.23
N GLU A 126 -15.47 6.13 -4.99
CA GLU A 126 -16.15 6.99 -5.96
C GLU A 126 -15.18 7.50 -7.05
N GLU A 127 -14.00 7.95 -6.62
CA GLU A 127 -12.89 8.30 -7.51
C GLU A 127 -11.70 7.38 -7.28
N TRP A 128 -10.96 7.05 -8.34
CA TRP A 128 -9.82 6.13 -8.22
C TRP A 128 -8.67 6.42 -9.18
N VAL A 129 -7.48 6.04 -8.73
CA VAL A 129 -6.32 5.78 -9.58
C VAL A 129 -6.28 4.27 -9.83
N ARG A 130 -6.01 3.84 -11.07
CA ARG A 130 -5.83 2.42 -11.40
C ARG A 130 -4.61 2.16 -12.29
N TYR A 131 -3.94 1.03 -12.09
CA TYR A 131 -2.87 0.54 -12.97
C TYR A 131 -2.57 -0.95 -12.73
N SER A 132 -1.85 -1.57 -13.66
CA SER A 132 -1.32 -2.92 -13.49
C SER A 132 -0.21 -2.93 -12.43
N LEU A 133 -0.33 -3.83 -11.45
CA LEU A 133 0.69 -4.04 -10.43
C LEU A 133 2.00 -4.52 -11.06
N GLN A 134 1.92 -5.39 -12.08
CA GLN A 134 3.09 -5.87 -12.79
C GLN A 134 3.89 -4.73 -13.42
N GLN A 135 3.21 -3.83 -14.17
CA GLN A 135 3.86 -2.66 -14.76
C GLN A 135 4.52 -1.76 -13.71
N PHE A 136 3.89 -1.63 -12.55
CA PHE A 136 4.48 -0.86 -11.45
C PHE A 136 5.74 -1.55 -10.91
N ASN A 137 5.71 -2.86 -10.73
CA ASN A 137 6.80 -3.68 -10.18
C ASN A 137 8.03 -3.73 -11.11
N GLU A 138 7.84 -3.65 -12.43
CA GLU A 138 8.91 -3.60 -13.44
C GLU A 138 9.77 -2.32 -13.37
N LEU A 139 9.27 -1.24 -12.77
CA LEU A 139 10.04 -0.01 -12.58
C LEU A 139 11.11 -0.21 -11.50
N GLU A 140 12.37 0.14 -11.78
CA GLU A 140 13.48 -0.12 -10.84
C GLU A 140 13.75 1.04 -9.87
N SER A 141 13.35 2.26 -10.20
CA SER A 141 13.64 3.47 -9.40
C SER A 141 12.42 3.95 -8.62
N SER A 142 12.63 4.40 -7.38
CA SER A 142 11.58 5.00 -6.54
C SER A 142 11.03 6.31 -7.13
N TYR A 143 11.88 7.08 -7.84
CA TYR A 143 11.46 8.26 -8.58
C TYR A 143 10.52 7.89 -9.73
N SER A 144 10.89 6.89 -10.54
CA SER A 144 10.08 6.41 -11.66
C SER A 144 8.73 5.87 -11.18
N LYS A 145 8.72 5.08 -10.10
CA LYS A 145 7.49 4.59 -9.45
C LYS A 145 6.60 5.72 -8.95
N THR A 146 7.19 6.72 -8.29
CA THR A 146 6.46 7.90 -7.81
C THR A 146 5.85 8.67 -8.98
N MET A 147 6.63 8.95 -10.01
CA MET A 147 6.18 9.67 -11.21
C MET A 147 5.06 8.91 -11.93
N PHE A 148 5.24 7.60 -12.16
CA PHE A 148 4.23 6.73 -12.76
C PHE A 148 2.90 6.83 -12.02
N ARG A 149 2.95 6.74 -10.69
CA ARG A 149 1.77 6.82 -9.83
C ARG A 149 1.03 8.16 -9.95
N LEU A 150 1.77 9.26 -9.95
CA LEU A 150 1.22 10.60 -10.10
C LEU A 150 0.59 10.81 -11.49
N LEU A 151 1.23 10.30 -12.55
CA LEU A 151 0.68 10.35 -13.91
C LEU A 151 -0.63 9.56 -14.04
N LYS A 152 -0.70 8.37 -13.43
CA LYS A 152 -1.93 7.55 -13.47
C LYS A 152 -3.15 8.24 -12.84
N ARG A 153 -2.95 9.22 -11.94
CA ARG A 153 -4.04 10.06 -11.40
C ARG A 153 -4.76 10.85 -12.49
N PHE A 154 -4.05 11.36 -13.49
CA PHE A 154 -4.63 12.21 -14.53
C PHE A 154 -5.18 11.40 -15.70
N CYS A 155 -4.62 10.22 -15.98
CA CYS A 155 -5.09 9.37 -17.09
C CYS A 155 -6.46 8.73 -16.87
N CYS A 156 -6.94 8.62 -15.63
CA CYS A 156 -8.18 7.91 -15.29
C CYS A 156 -9.24 8.80 -14.61
N LYS A 157 -9.17 10.13 -14.80
CA LYS A 157 -10.36 10.96 -14.55
C LYS A 157 -11.42 10.54 -15.56
N VAL A 158 -12.36 9.71 -15.14
CA VAL A 158 -13.66 9.67 -15.80
C VAL A 158 -14.25 11.07 -15.55
N LEU A 159 -14.28 11.89 -16.58
CA LEU A 159 -15.18 13.03 -16.64
C LEU A 159 -16.57 12.42 -16.50
N ASN A 160 -17.15 12.49 -15.30
CA ASN A 160 -18.59 12.42 -15.16
C ASN A 160 -19.12 13.69 -15.85
N LEU A 161 -19.39 13.58 -17.15
CA LEU A 161 -20.21 14.51 -17.92
C LEU A 161 -21.68 14.21 -17.62
#